data_AF-A0A7T4PCG9-F1
#
_entry.id   AF-A0A7T4PCG9-F1
#
_cell.length_a   1.000
_cell.length_b   1.000
_cell.length_c   1.000
_cell.angle_alpha   90.00
_cell.angle_beta   90.00
_cell.angle_gamma   90.00
#
_symmetry.space_group_name_H-M   'P 1'
#
loop_
_entity.id
_entity.type
_entity.pdbx_description
1 polymer ?
#
loop_
_entity_poly.entity_id
_entity_poly.type
_entity_poly.pdbx_seq_one_letter_code
_entity_poly.pdbx_strand_id
1 'polypeptide(L)'
;MFGLSEIAIILIVVILVFGAKKLPELARSAGKSARILKAEAQAMREEKERQEARRAAAQPPQVLHGEVVPPDAVPPTVRQARTQDPDASSQRRV
;
A
#
# COMPACT_ATOMS: atom_id res chain seq x y z
N MET A 1 9.39 -12.88 -37.84
CA MET A 1 10.13 -11.60 -37.95
C MET A 1 9.21 -10.51 -38.51
N PHE A 2 8.05 -10.28 -37.88
CA PHE A 2 6.92 -9.49 -38.42
C PHE A 2 6.35 -8.51 -37.38
N GLY A 3 7.22 -7.82 -36.64
CA GLY A 3 6.81 -6.85 -35.62
C GLY A 3 7.06 -5.42 -36.09
N LEU A 4 8.33 -5.05 -36.15
CA LEU A 4 8.76 -3.71 -36.57
C LEU A 4 8.52 -3.43 -38.06
N SER A 5 8.71 -4.42 -38.93
CA SER A 5 8.55 -4.29 -40.38
C SER A 5 7.10 -3.98 -40.77
N GLU A 6 6.13 -4.70 -40.21
CA GLU A 6 4.70 -4.47 -40.42
C GLU A 6 4.29 -3.06 -39.99
N ILE A 7 4.71 -2.67 -38.78
CA ILE A 7 4.39 -1.37 -38.21
C ILE A 7 4.98 -0.25 -39.07
N ALA A 8 6.20 -0.40 -39.57
CA ALA A 8 6.84 0.58 -40.45
C ALA A 8 6.03 0.78 -41.75
N ILE A 9 5.55 -0.30 -42.36
CA ILE A 9 4.73 -0.23 -43.58
C ILE A 9 3.41 0.50 -43.30
N ILE A 10 2.73 0.17 -42.21
CA ILE A 10 1.47 0.83 -41.83
C ILE A 10 1.72 2.33 -41.59
N LEU A 11 2.79 2.68 -40.89
CA LEU A 11 3.18 4.08 -40.65
C LEU A 11 3.39 4.85 -41.95
N ILE A 12 4.05 4.24 -42.94
CA ILE A 12 4.24 4.84 -44.26
C ILE A 12 2.89 5.08 -44.94
N VAL A 13 1.98 4.11 -44.94
CA VAL A 13 0.64 4.26 -45.53
C VAL A 13 -0.14 5.38 -44.84
N VAL A 14 -0.12 5.45 -43.51
CA VAL A 14 -0.75 6.54 -42.75
C VAL A 14 -0.12 7.88 -43.11
N ILE A 15 1.21 7.99 -43.22
CA ILE A 15 1.88 9.22 -43.66
C ILE A 15 1.47 9.62 -45.07
N LEU A 16 1.25 8.67 -45.99
CA LEU A 16 0.81 8.97 -47.35
C LEU A 16 -0.63 9.49 -47.38
N VAL A 17 -1.54 8.89 -46.60
CA VAL A 17 -2.96 9.29 -46.54
C VAL A 17 -3.15 10.63 -45.84
N PHE A 18 -2.52 10.81 -44.68
CA PHE A 18 -2.68 12.02 -43.87
C PHE A 18 -1.71 13.13 -44.29
N GLY A 19 -0.57 12.78 -44.90
CA GLY A 19 0.51 13.70 -45.25
C GLY A 19 1.52 13.90 -44.12
N ALA A 20 2.80 14.04 -44.49
CA ALA A 20 3.92 14.20 -43.56
C ALA A 20 3.80 15.42 -42.62
N LYS A 21 3.01 16.44 -42.98
CA LYS A 21 2.77 17.63 -42.15
C LYS A 21 1.62 17.44 -41.15
N LYS A 22 0.64 16.57 -41.44
CA LYS A 22 -0.56 16.42 -40.59
C LYS A 22 -0.36 15.51 -39.39
N LEU A 23 0.39 14.42 -39.52
CA LEU A 23 0.77 13.57 -38.39
C LEU A 23 1.44 14.33 -37.23
N PRO A 24 2.51 15.12 -37.45
CA PRO A 24 3.15 15.87 -36.38
C PRO A 24 2.27 17.01 -35.86
N GLU A 25 1.43 17.61 -36.70
CA GLU A 25 0.47 18.66 -36.30
C GLU A 25 -0.61 18.10 -35.36
N LEU A 26 -1.19 16.94 -35.69
CA LEU A 26 -2.15 16.23 -34.85
C LEU A 26 -1.52 15.77 -33.54
N ALA A 27 -0.32 15.18 -33.59
CA ALA A 27 0.39 14.75 -32.39
C ALA A 27 0.72 15.94 -31.46
N ARG A 28 1.15 17.08 -32.02
CA ARG A 28 1.45 18.29 -31.23
C ARG A 28 0.20 18.89 -30.60
N SER A 29 -0.89 19.02 -31.35
CA SER A 29 -2.16 19.58 -30.83
C SER A 29 -2.79 18.66 -29.78
N ALA A 30 -2.86 17.35 -30.06
CA ALA A 30 -3.34 16.35 -29.10
C ALA A 30 -2.45 16.30 -27.84
N GLY A 31 -1.13 16.37 -27.99
CA GLY A 31 -0.18 16.40 -26.88
C GLY A 31 -0.36 17.63 -25.98
N LYS A 32 -0.64 18.80 -26.56
CA LYS A 32 -0.93 20.02 -25.80
C LYS A 32 -2.19 19.87 -24.96
N SER A 33 -3.29 19.37 -25.54
CA SER A 33 -4.54 19.11 -24.82
C SER A 33 -4.36 18.05 -23.74
N ALA A 34 -3.68 16.94 -24.06
CA ALA A 34 -3.39 15.87 -23.10
C ALA A 34 -2.54 16.34 -21.92
N ARG A 35 -1.59 17.26 -22.15
CA ARG A 35 -0.78 17.84 -21.07
C ARG A 35 -1.63 18.68 -20.11
N ILE A 36 -2.57 19.48 -20.62
CA ILE A 36 -3.48 20.29 -19.80
C ILE A 36 -4.36 19.36 -18.96
N LEU A 37 -5.02 18.40 -19.62
CA LEU A 37 -5.85 17.38 -18.96
C LEU A 37 -5.08 16.59 -17.89
N LYS A 38 -3.83 16.20 -18.18
CA LYS A 38 -2.97 15.48 -17.23
C LYS A 38 -2.61 16.36 -16.04
N ALA A 39 -2.32 17.64 -16.25
CA ALA A 39 -2.01 18.57 -15.17
C ALA A 39 -3.21 18.82 -14.26
N GLU A 40 -4.40 19.04 -14.82
CA GLU A 40 -5.65 19.18 -14.06
C GLU A 40 -6.00 17.89 -13.32
N ALA A 41 -5.88 16.72 -13.98
CA ALA A 41 -6.10 15.42 -13.35
C ALA A 41 -5.12 15.14 -12.21
N GLN A 42 -3.87 15.57 -12.34
CA GLN A 42 -2.85 15.43 -11.30
C GLN A 42 -3.15 16.33 -10.10
N ALA A 43 -3.53 17.59 -10.34
CA ALA A 43 -3.91 18.52 -9.28
C ALA A 43 -5.08 17.98 -8.43
N MET A 44 -6.09 17.40 -9.07
CA MET A 44 -7.21 16.77 -8.35
C MET A 44 -6.78 15.57 -7.49
N ARG A 45 -5.85 14.75 -7.97
CA ARG A 45 -5.30 13.61 -7.20
C ARG A 45 -4.52 14.11 -5.98
N GLU A 46 -3.64 15.09 -6.18
CA GLU A 46 -2.85 15.67 -5.10
C GLU A 46 -3.73 16.39 -4.06
N GLU A 47 -4.80 17.05 -4.47
CA GLU A 47 -5.77 17.64 -3.56
C GLU A 47 -6.49 16.57 -2.74
N LYS A 48 -6.92 15.47 -3.38
CA LYS A 48 -7.54 14.34 -2.69
C LYS A 48 -6.60 13.73 -1.65
N GLU A 49 -5.33 13.49 -2.01
CA GLU A 49 -4.30 13.01 -1.07
C GLU A 49 -4.06 14.00 0.08
N ARG A 50 -3.99 15.31 -0.22
CA ARG A 50 -3.88 16.35 0.82
C ARG A 50 -5.10 16.39 1.73
N GLN A 51 -6.29 16.18 1.18
CA GLN A 51 -7.54 16.19 1.93
C GLN A 51 -7.65 14.94 2.81
N GLU A 52 -7.21 13.78 2.32
CA GLU A 52 -7.08 12.53 3.09
C GLU A 52 -6.04 12.67 4.21
N ALA A 53 -4.87 13.25 3.94
CA ALA A 53 -3.85 13.53 4.95
C ALA A 53 -4.34 14.52 6.03
N ARG A 54 -5.07 15.57 5.64
CA ARG A 54 -5.71 16.50 6.58
C ARG A 54 -6.80 15.82 7.40
N ARG A 55 -7.61 14.93 6.81
CA ARG A 55 -8.60 14.12 7.55
C ARG A 55 -7.92 13.16 8.53
N ALA A 56 -6.79 12.56 8.15
CA ALA A 56 -6.00 11.72 9.03
C ALA A 56 -5.42 12.50 10.22
N ALA A 57 -4.94 13.72 9.99
CA ALA A 57 -4.41 14.60 11.05
C ALA A 57 -5.51 15.27 11.91
N ALA A 58 -6.74 15.39 11.38
CA ALA A 58 -7.89 15.94 12.10
C ALA A 58 -8.67 14.89 12.91
N GLN A 59 -8.29 13.61 12.84
CA GLN A 59 -8.79 12.61 13.78
C GLN A 59 -8.24 12.95 15.17
N PRO A 60 -9.09 13.09 16.21
CA PRO A 60 -8.61 13.29 17.57
C PRO A 60 -7.70 12.11 17.93
N PRO A 61 -6.60 12.35 18.67
CA PRO A 61 -5.69 11.27 19.06
C PRO A 61 -6.51 10.18 19.73
N GLN A 62 -6.49 8.96 19.18
CA GLN A 62 -7.12 7.82 19.82
C GLN A 62 -6.39 7.59 21.15
N VAL A 63 -7.06 7.97 22.23
CA VAL A 63 -6.63 7.66 23.59
C VAL A 63 -6.74 6.15 23.76
N LEU A 64 -5.59 5.48 23.72
CA LEU A 64 -5.48 4.09 24.13
C LEU A 64 -5.81 4.05 25.63
N HIS A 65 -7.03 3.62 25.96
CA HIS A 65 -7.45 3.43 27.34
C HIS A 65 -6.73 2.19 27.86
N GLY A 66 -5.62 2.41 28.57
CA GLY A 66 -4.94 1.34 29.29
C GLY A 66 -5.84 0.90 30.44
N GLU A 67 -6.33 -0.33 30.38
CA GLU A 67 -6.97 -0.96 31.52
C GLU A 67 -5.91 -1.15 32.60
N VAL A 68 -6.06 -0.44 33.72
CA VAL A 68 -5.15 -0.56 34.87
C VAL A 68 -5.51 -1.85 35.58
N VAL A 69 -4.73 -2.90 35.35
CA VAL A 69 -4.81 -4.14 36.12
C VAL A 69 -4.40 -3.83 37.56
N PRO A 70 -5.30 -3.97 38.55
CA PRO A 70 -4.96 -3.78 39.95
C PRO A 70 -3.86 -4.77 40.34
N PRO A 71 -2.86 -4.38 41.14
CA PRO A 71 -1.78 -5.27 41.58
C PRO A 71 -2.28 -6.49 42.38
N ASP A 72 -3.54 -6.50 42.80
CA ASP A 72 -4.19 -7.60 43.50
C ASP A 72 -4.81 -8.67 42.57
N ALA A 73 -4.84 -8.43 41.26
CA ALA A 73 -5.30 -9.39 40.25
C ALA A 73 -4.17 -10.30 39.73
N VAL A 74 -3.17 -10.58 40.58
CA VAL A 74 -2.28 -11.72 40.35
C VAL A 74 -3.00 -12.96 40.89
N PRO A 75 -3.60 -13.83 40.06
CA PRO A 75 -4.00 -15.13 40.56
C PRO A 75 -2.73 -15.82 41.11
N PRO A 76 -2.72 -16.27 42.37
CA PRO A 76 -1.61 -17.00 42.93
C PRO A 76 -1.60 -18.42 42.33
N THR A 77 -1.19 -18.54 41.06
CA THR A 77 -1.22 -19.84 40.35
C THR A 77 0.08 -20.16 39.62
N VAL A 78 1.20 -19.53 40.01
CA VAL A 78 2.54 -19.97 39.56
C VAL A 78 3.52 -20.18 40.74
N ARG A 79 3.02 -20.56 41.93
CA ARG A 79 3.89 -20.96 43.05
C ARG A 79 3.57 -22.33 43.68
N GLN A 80 2.54 -23.03 43.22
CA GLN A 80 2.18 -24.36 43.78
C GLN A 80 2.79 -25.56 43.04
N ALA A 81 3.70 -25.35 42.09
CA ALA A 81 4.39 -26.45 41.38
C ALA A 81 5.79 -26.81 41.94
N ARG A 82 6.18 -26.32 43.14
CA ARG A 82 7.52 -26.61 43.71
C ARG A 82 7.53 -27.14 45.15
N THR A 83 6.39 -27.54 45.70
CA THR A 83 6.36 -28.20 47.02
C THR A 83 5.38 -29.37 46.97
N GLN A 84 5.74 -30.40 46.23
CA GLN A 84 5.44 -31.77 46.61
C GLN A 84 6.78 -32.47 46.77
N ASP A 85 7.28 -32.40 47.98
CA ASP A 85 8.19 -33.39 48.52
C ASP A 85 7.31 -34.37 49.30
N PRO A 86 7.23 -35.64 48.90
CA PRO A 86 6.94 -36.71 49.82
C PRO A 86 8.16 -37.64 49.88
N ASP A 87 8.82 -37.54 51.02
CA ASP A 87 9.70 -38.54 51.60
C ASP A 87 9.07 -39.94 51.55
N ALA A 88 9.95 -40.95 51.54
CA ALA A 88 9.70 -42.36 51.79
C ALA A 88 8.98 -43.18 50.72
N SER A 89 9.76 -43.88 49.88
CA SER A 89 9.72 -45.37 49.77
C SER A 89 10.44 -45.92 48.52
N SER A 90 11.77 -46.07 48.55
CA SER A 90 12.43 -47.21 47.86
C SER A 90 13.92 -47.35 48.25
N GLN A 91 14.18 -47.43 49.55
CA GLN A 91 15.13 -48.48 49.95
C GLN A 91 14.50 -49.82 49.55
N ARG A 92 15.33 -50.75 49.06
CA ARG A 92 15.05 -52.17 48.81
C ARG A 92 14.69 -52.54 47.37
N ARG A 93 15.72 -52.68 46.52
CA ARG A 93 16.08 -54.00 45.96
C ARG A 93 17.36 -53.95 45.13
N VAL A 94 18.33 -54.72 45.64
CA VAL A 94 19.41 -55.49 44.97
C VAL A 94 20.43 -54.74 44.10
#